data_AF-A0AAV2KFG1-F1
#
_entry.id   AF-A0AAV2KFG1-F1
#
_cell.length_a   1.000
_cell.length_b   1.000
_cell.length_c   1.000
_cell.angle_alpha   90.00
_cell.angle_beta   90.00
_cell.angle_gamma   90.00
#
_symmetry.space_group_name_H-M   'P 1'
#
loop_
_entity.id
_entity.type
_entity.pdbx_description
1 polymer ?
#
loop_
_entity_poly.entity_id
_entity_poly.type
_entity_poly.pdbx_seq_one_letter_code
_entity_poly.pdbx_strand_id
1 'polypeptide(L)'
;MTWRSLIKLLLSCSILLTVSYLVYNSHVPLQGGSENLPRPRAAPEQPHLDPQPCMCQPDSVQLKDKIPKNQFDKVFQRRKDELSKQKKRTSSELSKLLLAPANSPLQYPIQGFTARPLRISPIPGLALYAEQRSSYKVILKVAKGRLSTEASLSKKVTVKGNQGPELTVESSSLPLLNAALASVSYQSTMYHVHTGDLASFSYDNYEATFPIVIKQPQMPVMFDTGTDIKSKVTITIKTFLRYNNLKVLLSSIRRFYPTVPVIVADDSIEPEKIQEENVQQYIMPPAQVTPAARSRPGQFHLLSRPGQFPPAQVTPADRSRPGQFHLLRDMEPPKDKDDDFVFTEDTKIEKFLNVMEAVPELDVVGGSVQGNQFFFSLEYDEGVPDDGGCLYRKSMGSFQTLQGYPQCTLANGVVNFFLARTDSVQKSRFDPLLKRVAHSEWFMDGLGSLMVASCSDVTIGHQPRKKNAEYEKYRRPTDLSDAVFKYQLHFFKNNLKCIKFG
;
A
#
# COMPACT_ATOMS: atom_id res chain seq x y z
N MET A 1 -82.52 42.70 24.41
CA MET A 1 -81.11 43.03 24.76
C MET A 1 -80.57 43.97 23.70
N THR A 2 -80.01 45.12 24.09
CA THR A 2 -79.40 46.03 23.11
C THR A 2 -78.13 45.39 22.55
N TRP A 3 -77.82 45.64 21.28
CA TRP A 3 -76.65 45.12 20.56
C TRP A 3 -75.32 45.32 21.32
N ARG A 4 -75.22 46.41 22.08
CA ARG A 4 -74.09 46.73 22.96
C ARG A 4 -73.95 45.79 24.16
N SER A 5 -75.04 45.21 24.66
CA SER A 5 -75.02 44.24 25.77
C SER A 5 -74.62 42.83 25.32
N LEU A 6 -74.94 42.46 24.08
CA LEU A 6 -74.52 41.19 23.47
C LEU A 6 -73.02 41.14 23.19
N ILE A 7 -72.44 42.24 22.70
CA ILE A 7 -70.99 42.34 22.45
C ILE A 7 -70.19 42.28 23.76
N LYS A 8 -70.68 42.91 24.83
CA LYS A 8 -70.04 42.85 26.15
C LYS A 8 -70.07 41.45 26.75
N LEU A 9 -71.15 40.68 26.55
CA LEU A 9 -71.27 39.30 27.01
C LEU A 9 -70.34 38.34 26.25
N LEU A 10 -70.21 38.53 24.94
CA LEU A 10 -69.32 37.73 24.08
C LEU A 10 -67.84 38.00 24.38
N LEU A 11 -67.47 39.27 24.62
CA LEU A 11 -66.11 39.63 25.02
C LEU A 11 -65.76 39.12 26.43
N SER A 12 -66.70 39.15 27.38
CA SER A 12 -66.47 38.58 28.72
C SER A 12 -66.32 37.06 28.69
N CYS A 13 -67.09 36.35 27.85
CA CYS A 13 -66.93 34.90 27.66
C CYS A 13 -65.60 34.54 26.99
N SER A 14 -65.14 35.35 26.01
CA SER A 14 -63.85 35.16 25.36
C SER A 14 -62.66 35.31 26.32
N ILE A 15 -62.74 36.26 27.26
CA ILE A 15 -61.67 36.52 28.23
C ILE A 15 -61.67 35.45 29.34
N LEU A 16 -62.83 34.98 29.78
CA LEU A 16 -62.93 33.90 30.77
C LEU A 16 -62.43 32.56 30.20
N LEU A 17 -62.71 32.26 28.93
CA LEU A 17 -62.23 31.04 28.26
C LEU A 17 -60.69 31.04 28.06
N THR A 18 -60.09 32.19 27.76
CA THR A 18 -58.63 32.29 27.58
C THR A 18 -57.88 32.25 28.92
N VAL A 19 -58.42 32.84 29.98
CA VAL A 19 -57.84 32.75 31.33
C VAL A 19 -57.96 31.33 31.89
N SER A 20 -59.09 30.63 31.69
CA SER A 20 -59.20 29.21 32.06
C SER A 20 -58.27 28.31 31.27
N TYR A 21 -58.04 28.59 29.97
CA TYR A 21 -57.08 27.83 29.15
C TYR A 21 -55.62 28.01 29.61
N LEU A 22 -55.25 29.23 30.03
CA LEU A 22 -53.90 29.53 30.53
C LEU A 22 -53.64 28.96 31.93
N VAL A 23 -54.65 28.96 32.81
CA VAL A 23 -54.57 28.35 34.16
C VAL A 23 -54.55 26.80 34.07
N TYR A 24 -55.28 26.21 33.13
CA TYR A 24 -55.26 24.76 32.90
C TYR A 24 -53.89 24.28 32.36
N ASN A 25 -53.24 25.08 31.52
CA ASN A 25 -51.91 24.76 30.97
C ASN A 25 -50.74 25.03 31.94
N SER A 26 -50.96 25.67 33.09
CA SER A 26 -49.90 25.98 34.07
C SER A 26 -49.83 25.00 35.25
N HIS A 27 -50.73 24.01 35.35
CA HIS A 27 -50.78 23.06 36.47
C HIS A 27 -50.77 21.56 36.09
N VAL A 28 -50.31 21.19 34.89
CA VAL A 28 -50.08 19.77 34.57
C VAL A 28 -48.63 19.38 34.90
N PRO A 29 -48.40 18.48 35.88
CA PRO A 29 -47.07 17.94 36.13
C PRO A 29 -46.69 16.99 34.99
N LEU A 30 -45.56 17.26 34.34
CA LEU A 30 -44.95 16.37 33.34
C LEU A 30 -44.43 15.09 34.02
N GLN A 31 -45.26 14.06 34.11
CA GLN A 31 -44.80 12.68 34.20
C GLN A 31 -44.93 12.02 32.83
N GLY A 32 -43.89 12.17 32.02
CA GLY A 32 -43.68 11.38 30.81
C GLY A 32 -42.39 10.59 30.97
N GLY A 33 -42.52 9.31 31.32
CA GLY A 33 -41.40 8.36 31.30
C GLY A 33 -40.89 8.18 29.88
N SER A 34 -39.70 8.71 29.62
CA SER A 34 -38.90 8.38 28.45
C SER A 34 -38.17 7.07 28.74
N GLU A 35 -38.69 5.94 28.25
CA GLU A 35 -37.82 4.78 28.01
C GLU A 35 -36.86 5.15 26.88
N ASN A 36 -35.62 5.46 27.29
CA ASN A 36 -34.50 5.74 26.42
C ASN A 36 -34.15 4.48 25.61
N LEU A 37 -34.71 4.32 24.41
CA LEU A 37 -34.03 3.55 23.38
C LEU A 37 -32.75 4.31 23.01
N PRO A 38 -31.55 3.71 23.19
CA PRO A 38 -30.31 4.40 22.91
C PRO A 38 -30.25 4.71 21.41
N ARG A 39 -30.30 6.01 21.10
CA ARG A 39 -29.87 6.56 19.82
C ARG A 39 -28.50 5.92 19.51
N PRO A 40 -28.27 5.29 18.33
CA PRO A 40 -26.91 4.94 17.95
C PRO A 40 -26.10 6.21 18.08
N ARG A 41 -25.12 6.23 19.01
CA ARG A 41 -24.14 7.31 19.03
C ARG A 41 -23.62 7.38 17.62
N ALA A 42 -23.80 8.54 16.97
CA ALA A 42 -22.90 8.90 15.90
C ALA A 42 -21.50 8.57 16.42
N ALA A 43 -20.79 7.70 15.71
CA ALA A 43 -19.39 7.46 16.04
C ALA A 43 -18.77 8.85 16.23
N PRO A 44 -18.06 9.11 17.34
CA PRO A 44 -17.41 10.38 17.51
C PRO A 44 -16.62 10.62 16.22
N GLU A 45 -16.90 11.71 15.52
CA GLU A 45 -15.99 12.21 14.50
C GLU A 45 -14.63 12.23 15.21
N GLN A 46 -13.74 11.35 14.77
CA GLN A 46 -12.38 11.40 15.25
C GLN A 46 -11.93 12.84 15.00
N PRO A 47 -11.41 13.57 16.00
CA PRO A 47 -10.85 14.88 15.73
C PRO A 47 -9.87 14.67 14.58
N HIS A 48 -10.10 15.36 13.46
CA HIS A 48 -9.08 15.53 12.44
C HIS A 48 -7.95 16.29 13.14
N LEU A 49 -7.05 15.55 13.78
CA LEU A 49 -5.81 16.06 14.31
C LEU A 49 -5.05 16.57 13.10
N ASP A 50 -4.96 17.90 12.97
CA ASP A 50 -4.08 18.50 11.99
C ASP A 50 -2.69 17.87 12.15
N PRO A 51 -2.08 17.35 11.06
CA PRO A 51 -0.77 16.71 11.15
C PRO A 51 0.19 17.65 11.87
N GLN A 52 0.78 17.17 12.97
CA GLN A 52 1.78 17.96 13.69
C GLN A 52 3.16 17.73 13.06
N PRO A 53 4.03 18.75 13.03
CA PRO A 53 5.41 18.54 12.62
C PRO A 53 6.06 17.50 13.52
N CYS A 54 6.72 16.52 12.92
CA CYS A 54 7.47 15.53 13.68
C CYS A 54 8.69 16.19 14.35
N MET A 55 9.05 15.67 15.52
CA MET A 55 10.18 16.15 16.33
C MET A 55 11.42 15.29 16.10
N CYS A 56 12.48 15.90 15.57
CA CYS A 56 13.76 15.23 15.42
C CYS A 56 14.38 14.95 16.78
N GLN A 57 14.74 13.68 17.04
CA GLN A 57 15.45 13.31 18.26
C GLN A 57 16.83 13.99 18.33
N PRO A 58 17.41 14.14 19.54
CA PRO A 58 18.81 14.53 19.69
C PRO A 58 19.73 13.63 18.86
N ASP A 59 20.79 14.23 18.31
CA ASP A 59 21.79 13.61 17.43
C ASP A 59 21.28 13.15 16.05
N SER A 60 20.04 13.46 15.70
CA SER A 60 19.52 13.22 14.34
C SER A 60 20.27 14.08 13.32
N VAL A 61 20.60 13.48 12.18
CA VAL A 61 21.12 14.21 11.02
C VAL A 61 19.99 15.05 10.43
N GLN A 62 20.14 16.37 10.47
CA GLN A 62 19.26 17.30 9.76
C GLN A 62 19.57 17.24 8.27
N LEU A 63 18.62 16.76 7.46
CA LEU A 63 18.88 16.46 6.05
C LEU A 63 18.98 17.73 5.21
N LYS A 64 18.28 18.79 5.59
CA LYS A 64 18.39 20.12 4.96
C LYS A 64 19.83 20.66 4.95
N ASP A 65 20.60 20.36 6.00
CA ASP A 65 21.98 20.84 6.15
C ASP A 65 22.95 20.12 5.21
N LYS A 66 22.50 19.05 4.54
CA LYS A 66 23.28 18.32 3.52
C LYS A 66 23.03 18.85 2.12
N ILE A 67 22.05 19.72 1.91
CA ILE A 67 21.78 20.37 0.62
C ILE A 67 22.64 21.64 0.50
N PRO A 68 23.33 21.88 -0.63
CA PRO A 68 24.05 23.13 -0.85
C PRO A 68 23.12 24.35 -0.70
N LYS A 69 23.53 25.35 0.10
CA LYS A 69 22.69 26.52 0.45
C LYS A 69 22.12 27.24 -0.78
N ASN A 70 22.92 27.37 -1.84
CA ASN A 70 22.53 28.01 -3.11
C ASN A 70 21.50 27.20 -3.94
N GLN A 71 21.25 25.94 -3.57
CA GLN A 71 20.30 25.06 -4.24
C GLN A 71 19.07 24.77 -3.38
N PHE A 72 19.11 25.05 -2.08
CA PHE A 72 18.09 24.63 -1.12
C PHE A 72 16.68 25.02 -1.55
N ASP A 73 16.42 26.30 -1.86
CA ASP A 73 15.08 26.76 -2.23
C ASP A 73 14.55 26.05 -3.47
N LYS A 74 15.42 25.83 -4.48
CA LYS A 74 15.05 25.09 -5.70
C LYS A 74 14.73 23.63 -5.40
N VAL A 75 15.53 22.97 -4.55
CA VAL A 75 15.30 21.57 -4.17
C VAL A 75 14.01 21.45 -3.35
N PHE A 76 13.80 22.35 -2.40
CA PHE A 76 12.62 22.39 -1.54
C PHE A 76 11.33 22.57 -2.36
N GLN A 77 11.29 23.52 -3.29
CA GLN A 77 10.11 23.72 -4.14
C GLN A 77 9.83 22.50 -5.03
N ARG A 78 10.85 21.92 -5.67
CA ARG A 78 10.68 20.69 -6.46
C ARG A 78 10.18 19.52 -5.61
N ARG A 79 10.63 19.40 -4.35
CA ARG A 79 10.19 18.37 -3.40
C ARG A 79 8.71 18.52 -3.11
N LYS A 80 8.26 19.75 -2.81
CA LYS A 80 6.84 20.06 -2.56
C LYS A 80 5.96 19.74 -3.78
N ASP A 81 6.39 20.13 -4.96
CA ASP A 81 5.67 19.85 -6.21
C ASP A 81 5.55 18.36 -6.50
N GLU A 82 6.64 17.59 -6.33
CA GLU A 82 6.58 16.13 -6.52
C GLU A 82 5.75 15.42 -5.45
N LEU A 83 5.78 15.86 -4.20
CA LEU A 83 4.90 15.31 -3.16
C LEU A 83 3.42 15.53 -3.52
N SER A 84 3.06 16.71 -4.01
CA SER A 84 1.70 17.00 -4.48
C SER A 84 1.29 16.08 -5.65
N LYS A 85 2.19 15.89 -6.63
CA LYS A 85 1.94 14.97 -7.76
C LYS A 85 1.83 13.52 -7.29
N GLN A 86 2.66 13.10 -6.35
CA GLN A 86 2.66 11.73 -5.80
C GLN A 86 1.35 11.45 -5.05
N LYS A 87 0.88 12.36 -4.20
CA LYS A 87 -0.44 12.24 -3.52
C LYS A 87 -1.59 12.08 -4.51
N LYS A 88 -1.57 12.83 -5.63
CA LYS A 88 -2.56 12.69 -6.72
C LYS A 88 -2.49 11.33 -7.46
N ARG A 89 -1.32 10.68 -7.47
CA ARG A 89 -1.12 9.36 -8.11
C ARG A 89 -1.53 8.19 -7.20
N THR A 90 -1.35 8.29 -5.89
CA THR A 90 -1.44 7.15 -4.97
C THR A 90 -2.74 7.04 -4.18
N SER A 91 -3.41 8.15 -3.84
CA SER A 91 -4.69 8.13 -3.14
C SER A 91 -5.80 8.63 -4.06
N SER A 92 -6.55 7.70 -4.68
CA SER A 92 -7.82 8.07 -5.27
C SER A 92 -8.90 7.98 -4.20
N GLU A 93 -9.15 9.09 -3.52
CA GLU A 93 -10.32 9.23 -2.62
C GLU A 93 -11.60 8.76 -3.33
N LEU A 94 -11.69 8.93 -4.65
CA LEU A 94 -12.81 8.48 -5.51
C LEU A 94 -13.09 6.96 -5.46
N SER A 95 -12.15 6.14 -4.98
CA SER A 95 -12.34 4.69 -4.85
C SER A 95 -13.01 4.27 -3.54
N LYS A 96 -13.07 5.15 -2.52
CA LYS A 96 -13.78 4.86 -1.26
C LYS A 96 -15.28 5.04 -1.47
N LEU A 97 -16.07 4.06 -1.03
CA LEU A 97 -17.54 4.14 -1.08
C LEU A 97 -18.01 5.25 -0.14
N LEU A 98 -18.61 6.29 -0.72
CA LEU A 98 -19.23 7.39 0.01
C LEU A 98 -20.71 7.42 -0.34
N LEU A 99 -21.58 7.40 0.68
CA LEU A 99 -23.03 7.51 0.49
C LEU A 99 -23.51 8.93 0.82
N ALA A 100 -24.48 9.43 0.07
CA ALA A 100 -25.13 10.69 0.39
C ALA A 100 -25.94 10.57 1.70
N PRO A 101 -25.78 11.49 2.67
CA PRO A 101 -26.56 11.47 3.91
C PRO A 101 -28.01 11.90 3.68
N ALA A 102 -28.88 11.64 4.66
CA ALA A 102 -30.32 11.91 4.62
C ALA A 102 -30.73 13.41 4.62
N ASN A 103 -29.84 14.32 4.20
CA ASN A 103 -30.14 15.73 3.96
C ASN A 103 -30.80 15.94 2.57
N SER A 104 -30.66 14.96 1.69
CA SER A 104 -31.53 14.73 0.54
C SER A 104 -32.46 13.56 0.89
N PRO A 105 -33.73 13.58 0.46
CA PRO A 105 -34.58 12.41 0.60
C PRO A 105 -34.01 11.18 -0.14
N LEU A 106 -33.04 11.39 -1.05
CA LEU A 106 -32.38 10.34 -1.81
C LEU A 106 -31.03 9.97 -1.17
N GLN A 107 -30.89 8.71 -0.77
CA GLN A 107 -29.60 8.09 -0.44
C GLN A 107 -29.08 7.32 -1.65
N TYR A 108 -27.82 7.55 -2.01
CA TYR A 108 -27.17 6.96 -3.19
C TYR A 108 -25.64 7.01 -3.03
N PRO A 109 -24.89 6.18 -3.78
CA PRO A 109 -23.43 6.22 -3.72
C PRO A 109 -22.90 7.43 -4.50
N ILE A 110 -22.26 8.38 -3.81
CA ILE A 110 -21.64 9.57 -4.42
C ILE A 110 -20.40 9.17 -5.23
N GLN A 111 -19.67 8.16 -4.77
CA GLN A 111 -18.43 7.66 -5.39
C GLN A 111 -18.10 6.26 -4.83
N GLY A 112 -17.09 5.60 -5.41
CA GLY A 112 -16.61 4.30 -4.96
C GLY A 112 -17.44 3.09 -5.41
N PHE A 113 -18.59 3.29 -6.05
CA PHE A 113 -19.32 2.18 -6.67
C PHE A 113 -18.63 1.73 -7.97
N THR A 114 -18.18 0.47 -7.97
CA THR A 114 -17.55 -0.18 -9.12
C THR A 114 -18.36 -1.39 -9.58
N ALA A 115 -18.71 -1.42 -10.87
CA ALA A 115 -19.36 -2.53 -11.54
C ALA A 115 -18.39 -3.26 -12.49
N ARG A 116 -18.60 -4.56 -12.67
CA ARG A 116 -17.84 -5.33 -13.68
C ARG A 116 -18.52 -5.18 -15.06
N PRO A 117 -17.75 -5.09 -16.16
CA PRO A 117 -18.33 -5.03 -17.50
C PRO A 117 -19.26 -6.20 -17.78
N LEU A 118 -20.43 -5.92 -18.37
CA LEU A 118 -21.45 -6.88 -18.79
C LEU A 118 -22.02 -7.78 -17.66
N ARG A 119 -21.71 -7.49 -16.40
CA ARG A 119 -22.19 -8.26 -15.24
C ARG A 119 -23.10 -7.42 -14.37
N ILE A 120 -24.13 -8.07 -13.85
CA ILE A 120 -25.06 -7.46 -12.89
C ILE A 120 -24.29 -7.17 -11.60
N SER A 121 -24.33 -5.92 -11.16
CA SER A 121 -23.70 -5.43 -9.94
C SER A 121 -24.74 -4.64 -9.13
N PRO A 122 -25.08 -5.05 -7.89
CA PRO A 122 -26.02 -4.32 -7.04
C PRO A 122 -25.53 -2.89 -6.77
N ILE A 123 -26.42 -1.91 -6.86
CA ILE A 123 -26.08 -0.52 -6.56
C ILE A 123 -26.20 -0.32 -5.04
N PRO A 124 -25.10 -0.06 -4.32
CA PRO A 124 -25.13 0.02 -2.87
C PRO A 124 -25.83 1.29 -2.38
N GLY A 125 -26.57 1.18 -1.28
CA GLY A 125 -27.04 2.34 -0.52
C GLY A 125 -28.21 3.12 -1.12
N LEU A 126 -28.88 2.62 -2.17
CA LEU A 126 -30.10 3.26 -2.67
C LEU A 126 -31.23 3.18 -1.64
N ALA A 127 -31.73 4.34 -1.21
CA ALA A 127 -32.90 4.45 -0.35
C ALA A 127 -33.61 5.80 -0.50
N LEU A 128 -34.90 5.82 -0.15
CA LEU A 128 -35.72 7.01 -0.02
C LEU A 128 -36.04 7.27 1.46
N TYR A 129 -35.81 8.49 1.91
CA TYR A 129 -36.20 9.03 3.21
C TYR A 129 -37.22 10.14 2.97
N ALA A 130 -38.50 9.82 3.16
CA ALA A 130 -39.59 10.75 2.92
C ALA A 130 -40.64 10.65 4.04
N GLU A 131 -41.37 11.74 4.25
CA GLU A 131 -42.54 11.76 5.13
C GLU A 131 -43.66 10.84 4.61
N GLN A 132 -44.65 10.57 5.46
CA GLN A 132 -45.74 9.68 5.12
C GLN A 132 -46.59 10.19 3.95
N ARG A 133 -46.69 9.39 2.90
CA ARG A 133 -47.50 9.67 1.70
C ARG A 133 -48.33 8.47 1.27
N SER A 134 -49.31 8.73 0.39
CA SER A 134 -50.19 7.73 -0.20
C SER A 134 -49.50 6.83 -1.23
N SER A 135 -48.48 7.36 -1.93
CA SER A 135 -47.63 6.63 -2.87
C SER A 135 -46.25 7.28 -2.94
N TYR A 136 -45.22 6.47 -3.18
CA TYR A 136 -43.86 6.90 -3.45
C TYR A 136 -43.44 6.39 -4.82
N LYS A 137 -42.89 7.26 -5.66
CA LYS A 137 -42.43 6.92 -7.00
C LYS A 137 -41.02 7.46 -7.23
N VAL A 138 -40.10 6.56 -7.54
CA VAL A 138 -38.71 6.89 -7.81
C VAL A 138 -38.30 6.44 -9.20
N ILE A 139 -37.39 7.17 -9.83
CA ILE A 139 -36.90 6.90 -11.18
C ILE A 139 -35.37 6.84 -11.14
N LEU A 140 -34.79 5.78 -11.70
CA LEU A 140 -33.36 5.66 -11.95
C LEU A 140 -33.11 5.62 -13.45
N LYS A 141 -32.10 6.35 -13.93
CA LYS A 141 -31.68 6.38 -15.34
C LYS A 141 -30.17 6.18 -15.46
N VAL A 142 -29.71 5.49 -16.50
CA VAL A 142 -28.29 5.29 -16.82
C VAL A 142 -28.03 5.49 -18.31
N ALA A 143 -26.82 5.92 -18.68
CA ALA A 143 -26.48 6.22 -20.08
C ALA A 143 -25.86 5.04 -20.85
N LYS A 144 -25.13 4.15 -20.17
CA LYS A 144 -24.35 3.06 -20.79
C LYS A 144 -24.69 1.67 -20.25
N GLY A 145 -25.84 1.53 -19.60
CA GLY A 145 -26.23 0.28 -18.95
C GLY A 145 -27.74 0.02 -18.93
N ARG A 146 -28.08 -1.04 -18.20
CA ARG A 146 -29.44 -1.48 -17.91
C ARG A 146 -29.60 -1.62 -16.40
N LEU A 147 -30.78 -1.31 -15.92
CA LEU A 147 -31.16 -1.39 -14.51
C LEU A 147 -32.15 -2.54 -14.33
N SER A 148 -31.99 -3.30 -13.26
CA SER A 148 -32.90 -4.39 -12.93
C SER A 148 -33.17 -4.51 -11.44
N THR A 149 -34.34 -5.02 -11.06
CA THR A 149 -34.72 -5.28 -9.66
C THR A 149 -35.56 -6.55 -9.55
N GLU A 150 -35.32 -7.30 -8.47
CA GLU A 150 -36.05 -8.53 -8.13
C GLU A 150 -37.44 -8.25 -7.53
N ALA A 151 -37.72 -7.00 -7.13
CA ALA A 151 -38.98 -6.59 -6.49
C ALA A 151 -40.21 -6.65 -7.42
N SER A 152 -39.99 -6.84 -8.73
CA SER A 152 -41.05 -7.03 -9.74
C SER A 152 -41.99 -8.21 -9.43
N LEU A 153 -41.58 -9.11 -8.51
CA LEU A 153 -42.35 -10.28 -8.10
C LEU A 153 -43.39 -9.99 -6.99
N SER A 154 -43.36 -8.81 -6.38
CA SER A 154 -44.28 -8.45 -5.30
C SER A 154 -45.50 -7.69 -5.81
N LYS A 155 -46.73 -8.15 -5.51
CA LYS A 155 -47.99 -7.48 -5.93
C LYS A 155 -48.17 -6.07 -5.37
N LYS A 156 -47.34 -5.66 -4.39
CA LYS A 156 -47.41 -4.36 -3.69
C LYS A 156 -46.39 -3.34 -4.19
N VAL A 157 -45.48 -3.73 -5.08
CA VAL A 157 -44.50 -2.82 -5.71
C VAL A 157 -44.69 -2.88 -7.23
N THR A 158 -44.90 -1.72 -7.83
CA THR A 158 -44.99 -1.57 -9.29
C THR A 158 -43.61 -1.23 -9.83
N VAL A 159 -43.09 -2.04 -10.74
CA VAL A 159 -41.80 -1.82 -11.42
C VAL A 159 -42.04 -1.65 -12.91
N LYS A 160 -41.50 -0.59 -13.52
CA LYS A 160 -41.54 -0.33 -14.97
C LYS A 160 -40.12 -0.13 -15.51
N GLY A 161 -39.87 -0.58 -16.74
CA GLY A 161 -38.56 -0.43 -17.38
C GLY A 161 -37.47 -1.40 -16.89
N ASN A 162 -37.87 -2.52 -16.27
CA ASN A 162 -36.94 -3.56 -15.83
C ASN A 162 -36.09 -4.07 -17.01
N GLN A 163 -34.78 -4.19 -16.81
CA GLN A 163 -33.76 -4.47 -17.85
C GLN A 163 -33.60 -3.38 -18.92
N GLY A 164 -34.15 -2.18 -18.71
CA GLY A 164 -33.96 -1.00 -19.56
C GLY A 164 -32.97 0.01 -18.97
N PRO A 165 -32.64 1.09 -19.70
CA PRO A 165 -31.79 2.18 -19.22
C PRO A 165 -32.50 3.10 -18.19
N GLU A 166 -33.83 2.99 -18.07
CA GLU A 166 -34.65 3.73 -17.13
C GLU A 166 -35.53 2.75 -16.34
N LEU A 167 -35.46 2.82 -15.02
CA LEU A 167 -36.22 1.98 -14.10
C LEU A 167 -37.09 2.88 -13.21
N THR A 168 -38.40 2.62 -13.17
CA THR A 168 -39.33 3.28 -12.25
C THR A 168 -39.81 2.27 -11.21
N VAL A 169 -39.75 2.64 -9.94
CA VAL A 169 -40.26 1.83 -8.82
C VAL A 169 -41.30 2.65 -8.06
N GLU A 170 -42.47 2.07 -7.82
CA GLU A 170 -43.59 2.72 -7.15
C GLU A 170 -44.25 1.81 -6.11
N SER A 171 -44.59 2.35 -4.95
CA SER A 171 -45.21 1.61 -3.85
C SER A 171 -45.97 2.55 -2.91
N SER A 172 -47.05 2.08 -2.29
CA SER A 172 -47.74 2.80 -1.20
C SER A 172 -47.08 2.59 0.18
N SER A 173 -46.07 1.72 0.26
CA SER A 173 -45.32 1.41 1.48
C SER A 173 -43.85 1.77 1.30
N LEU A 174 -43.37 2.75 2.06
CA LEU A 174 -41.96 3.19 2.04
C LEU A 174 -40.99 2.04 2.40
N PRO A 175 -41.25 1.19 3.40
CA PRO A 175 -40.43 0.01 3.65
C PRO A 175 -40.33 -0.94 2.44
N LEU A 176 -41.43 -1.19 1.74
CA LEU A 176 -41.42 -2.04 0.54
C LEU A 176 -40.72 -1.37 -0.64
N LEU A 177 -40.83 -0.04 -0.78
CA LEU A 177 -40.08 0.73 -1.77
C LEU A 177 -38.57 0.63 -1.52
N ASN A 178 -38.13 0.83 -0.27
CA ASN A 178 -36.71 0.75 0.09
C ASN A 178 -36.16 -0.68 -0.02
N ALA A 179 -36.97 -1.69 0.29
CA ALA A 179 -36.63 -3.08 0.00
C ALA A 179 -36.43 -3.32 -1.51
N ALA A 180 -37.27 -2.71 -2.35
CA ALA A 180 -37.11 -2.78 -3.80
C ALA A 180 -35.84 -2.04 -4.27
N LEU A 181 -35.58 -0.83 -3.79
CA LEU A 181 -34.37 -0.05 -4.08
C LEU A 181 -33.08 -0.78 -3.69
N ALA A 182 -33.07 -1.47 -2.54
CA ALA A 182 -31.94 -2.28 -2.09
C ALA A 182 -31.59 -3.45 -3.02
N SER A 183 -32.54 -3.89 -3.87
CA SER A 183 -32.34 -4.95 -4.87
C SER A 183 -32.00 -4.42 -6.28
N VAL A 184 -31.94 -3.10 -6.47
CA VAL A 184 -31.63 -2.51 -7.78
C VAL A 184 -30.18 -2.79 -8.15
N SER A 185 -29.98 -3.27 -9.36
CA SER A 185 -28.67 -3.62 -9.91
C SER A 185 -28.44 -2.98 -11.26
N TYR A 186 -27.16 -2.73 -11.54
CA TYR A 186 -26.66 -2.18 -12.80
C TYR A 186 -25.94 -3.25 -13.62
N GLN A 187 -26.12 -3.24 -14.94
CA GLN A 187 -25.33 -4.02 -15.88
C GLN A 187 -24.95 -3.14 -17.07
N SER A 188 -23.65 -3.03 -17.39
CA SER A 188 -23.22 -2.29 -18.59
C SER A 188 -23.66 -3.00 -19.87
N THR A 189 -23.96 -2.24 -20.92
CA THR A 189 -24.33 -2.79 -22.24
C THR A 189 -23.13 -3.03 -23.16
N MET A 190 -21.96 -2.50 -22.78
CA MET A 190 -20.71 -2.66 -23.53
C MET A 190 -19.58 -3.17 -22.64
N TYR A 191 -18.63 -3.84 -23.27
CA TYR A 191 -17.35 -4.20 -22.65
C TYR A 191 -16.36 -3.04 -22.81
N HIS A 192 -15.76 -2.62 -21.70
CA HIS A 192 -14.60 -1.73 -21.69
C HIS A 192 -13.77 -2.02 -20.42
N VAL A 193 -12.44 -2.09 -20.55
CA VAL A 193 -11.55 -2.53 -19.46
C VAL A 193 -11.58 -1.57 -18.26
N HIS A 194 -11.71 -0.27 -18.51
CA HIS A 194 -11.86 0.76 -17.50
C HIS A 194 -12.59 1.99 -18.05
N THR A 195 -13.84 2.23 -17.67
CA THR A 195 -14.65 3.39 -18.09
C THR A 195 -15.60 3.80 -16.96
N GLY A 196 -16.47 4.77 -17.20
CA GLY A 196 -17.57 5.13 -16.31
C GLY A 196 -18.90 5.34 -17.04
N ASP A 197 -19.97 5.27 -16.25
CA ASP A 197 -21.35 5.62 -16.60
C ASP A 197 -21.88 6.63 -15.56
N LEU A 198 -22.96 7.33 -15.89
CA LEU A 198 -23.66 8.23 -14.98
C LEU A 198 -25.08 7.71 -14.72
N ALA A 199 -25.44 7.63 -13.45
CA ALA A 199 -26.77 7.26 -13.00
C ALA A 199 -27.48 8.49 -12.42
N SER A 200 -28.71 8.75 -12.88
CA SER A 200 -29.60 9.75 -12.29
C SER A 200 -30.64 9.05 -11.42
N PHE A 201 -30.90 9.55 -10.22
CA PHE A 201 -31.89 9.06 -9.27
C PHE A 201 -32.80 10.21 -8.86
N SER A 202 -34.12 10.04 -9.03
CA SER A 202 -35.08 11.11 -8.77
C SER A 202 -36.33 10.66 -8.03
N TYR A 203 -36.91 11.60 -7.30
CA TYR A 203 -38.16 11.51 -6.54
C TYR A 203 -38.80 12.91 -6.48
N ASP A 204 -40.04 13.06 -6.94
CA ASP A 204 -40.70 14.36 -7.12
C ASP A 204 -39.80 15.38 -7.88
N ASN A 205 -39.38 16.44 -7.19
CA ASN A 205 -38.52 17.52 -7.63
C ASN A 205 -37.06 17.36 -7.20
N TYR A 206 -36.72 16.27 -6.49
CA TYR A 206 -35.36 15.93 -6.11
C TYR A 206 -34.72 15.07 -7.19
N GLU A 207 -33.52 15.46 -7.61
CA GLU A 207 -32.71 14.70 -8.55
C GLU A 207 -31.26 14.68 -8.07
N ALA A 208 -30.65 13.50 -8.17
CA ALA A 208 -29.25 13.25 -7.87
C ALA A 208 -28.59 12.54 -9.04
N THR A 209 -27.33 12.84 -9.33
CA THR A 209 -26.53 12.11 -10.32
C THR A 209 -25.26 11.59 -9.67
N PHE A 210 -24.89 10.34 -9.97
CA PHE A 210 -23.70 9.72 -9.44
C PHE A 210 -22.96 8.84 -10.46
N PRO A 211 -21.63 8.70 -10.35
CA PRO A 211 -20.84 7.90 -11.25
C PRO A 211 -20.88 6.40 -10.91
N ILE A 212 -20.87 5.57 -11.95
CA ILE A 212 -20.63 4.13 -11.87
C ILE A 212 -19.30 3.84 -12.55
N VAL A 213 -18.30 3.37 -11.80
CA VAL A 213 -17.01 2.97 -12.38
C VAL A 213 -17.16 1.56 -12.97
N ILE A 214 -16.91 1.39 -14.26
CA ILE A 214 -16.91 0.08 -14.90
C ILE A 214 -15.46 -0.38 -15.02
N LYS A 215 -15.09 -1.44 -14.32
CA LYS A 215 -13.70 -1.92 -14.27
C LYS A 215 -13.63 -3.44 -14.30
N GLN A 216 -12.84 -3.96 -15.22
CA GLN A 216 -12.50 -5.37 -15.22
C GLN A 216 -11.49 -5.64 -14.07
N PRO A 217 -11.76 -6.59 -13.15
CA PRO A 217 -10.78 -6.96 -12.13
C PRO A 217 -9.54 -7.55 -12.81
N GLN A 218 -8.36 -7.29 -12.23
CA GLN A 218 -7.15 -7.93 -12.69
C GLN A 218 -7.22 -9.42 -12.36
N MET A 219 -6.88 -10.26 -13.35
CA MET A 219 -6.78 -11.69 -13.15
C MET A 219 -5.55 -11.99 -12.29
N PRO A 220 -5.66 -12.82 -11.24
CA PRO A 220 -4.49 -13.27 -10.52
C PRO A 220 -3.58 -14.05 -11.47
N VAL A 221 -2.30 -13.69 -11.52
CA VAL A 221 -1.29 -14.44 -12.26
C VAL A 221 -0.62 -15.38 -11.26
N MET A 222 -0.90 -16.67 -11.40
CA MET A 222 -0.34 -17.71 -10.56
C MET A 222 0.88 -18.33 -11.24
N PHE A 223 1.85 -18.74 -10.43
CA PHE A 223 3.07 -19.40 -10.90
C PHE A 223 3.22 -20.72 -10.17
N ASP A 224 3.38 -21.81 -10.93
CA ASP A 224 3.76 -23.10 -10.36
C ASP A 224 5.27 -23.13 -10.16
N THR A 225 5.69 -23.08 -8.89
CA THR A 225 7.10 -23.11 -8.48
C THR A 225 7.59 -24.53 -8.20
N GLY A 226 6.74 -25.55 -8.39
CA GLY A 226 7.04 -26.94 -8.06
C GLY A 226 7.23 -27.19 -6.56
N THR A 227 7.60 -28.42 -6.21
CA THR A 227 7.80 -28.84 -4.82
C THR A 227 9.27 -28.86 -4.41
N ASP A 228 10.19 -28.94 -5.37
CA ASP A 228 11.64 -29.02 -5.14
C ASP A 228 12.24 -27.66 -4.83
N ILE A 229 13.24 -27.61 -3.95
CA ILE A 229 13.89 -26.35 -3.56
C ILE A 229 14.55 -25.65 -4.76
N LYS A 230 15.10 -26.40 -5.71
CA LYS A 230 15.73 -25.85 -6.93
C LYS A 230 14.74 -25.09 -7.81
N SER A 231 13.44 -25.39 -7.74
CA SER A 231 12.40 -24.71 -8.50
C SER A 231 11.76 -23.57 -7.71
N LYS A 232 11.96 -23.52 -6.39
CA LYS A 232 11.47 -22.47 -5.49
C LYS A 232 12.49 -21.38 -5.22
N VAL A 233 13.78 -21.68 -5.18
CA VAL A 233 14.84 -20.76 -4.72
C VAL A 233 15.90 -20.54 -5.79
N THR A 234 16.29 -19.28 -5.98
CA THR A 234 17.51 -18.90 -6.67
C THR A 234 18.42 -18.14 -5.71
N ILE A 235 19.69 -18.55 -5.59
CA ILE A 235 20.68 -17.84 -4.77
C ILE A 235 21.28 -16.72 -5.61
N THR A 236 21.23 -15.48 -5.12
CA THR A 236 21.84 -14.34 -5.80
C THR A 236 23.04 -13.88 -5.00
N ILE A 237 24.19 -13.75 -5.66
CA ILE A 237 25.46 -13.40 -5.04
C ILE A 237 26.02 -12.20 -5.79
N LYS A 238 26.39 -11.14 -5.08
CA LYS A 238 27.21 -10.10 -5.65
C LYS A 238 28.69 -10.30 -5.34
N THR A 239 29.54 -10.02 -6.32
CA THR A 239 30.99 -10.07 -6.16
C THR A 239 31.69 -8.90 -6.85
N PHE A 240 32.76 -8.41 -6.21
CA PHE A 240 33.63 -7.35 -6.72
C PHE A 240 35.08 -7.64 -6.35
N LEU A 241 35.95 -7.96 -7.32
CA LEU A 241 37.39 -8.19 -7.13
C LEU A 241 37.75 -9.25 -6.06
N ARG A 242 36.83 -10.20 -5.77
CA ARG A 242 36.95 -11.16 -4.66
C ARG A 242 36.65 -12.61 -5.07
N TYR A 243 37.16 -13.02 -6.23
CA TYR A 243 36.93 -14.37 -6.78
C TYR A 243 37.37 -15.51 -5.86
N ASN A 244 38.40 -15.32 -5.03
CA ASN A 244 38.79 -16.33 -4.05
C ASN A 244 37.69 -16.58 -3.00
N ASN A 245 37.03 -15.52 -2.53
CA ASN A 245 35.92 -15.63 -1.58
C ASN A 245 34.70 -16.25 -2.27
N LEU A 246 34.39 -15.79 -3.50
CA LEU A 246 33.32 -16.32 -4.32
C LEU A 246 33.48 -17.82 -4.59
N LYS A 247 34.68 -18.29 -4.94
CA LYS A 247 34.96 -19.72 -5.19
C LYS A 247 34.69 -20.58 -3.95
N VAL A 248 35.08 -20.11 -2.77
CA VAL A 248 34.78 -20.79 -1.49
C VAL A 248 33.27 -20.82 -1.24
N LEU A 249 32.59 -19.70 -1.48
CA LEU A 249 31.14 -19.61 -1.34
C LEU A 249 30.42 -20.58 -2.29
N LEU A 250 30.71 -20.55 -3.59
CA LEU A 250 30.13 -21.46 -4.58
C LEU A 250 30.38 -22.92 -4.21
N SER A 251 31.61 -23.26 -3.82
CA SER A 251 31.95 -24.61 -3.37
C SER A 251 31.12 -25.05 -2.15
N SER A 252 30.93 -24.15 -1.18
CA SER A 252 30.09 -24.43 -0.01
C SER A 252 28.61 -24.56 -0.35
N ILE A 253 28.09 -23.73 -1.28
CA ILE A 253 26.72 -23.87 -1.79
C ILE A 253 26.55 -25.25 -2.43
N ARG A 254 27.47 -25.65 -3.32
CA ARG A 254 27.36 -26.95 -4.02
C ARG A 254 27.44 -28.15 -3.10
N ARG A 255 28.16 -28.03 -1.97
CA ARG A 255 28.19 -29.08 -0.95
C ARG A 255 26.81 -29.37 -0.33
N PHE A 256 25.97 -28.35 -0.14
CA PHE A 256 24.67 -28.50 0.54
C PHE A 256 23.47 -28.44 -0.42
N TYR A 257 23.59 -27.69 -1.52
CA TYR A 257 22.56 -27.40 -2.51
C TYR A 257 23.11 -27.53 -3.94
N PRO A 258 23.49 -28.75 -4.38
CA PRO A 258 24.20 -28.96 -5.65
C PRO A 258 23.42 -28.51 -6.88
N THR A 259 22.09 -28.57 -6.84
CA THR A 259 21.20 -28.30 -7.98
C THR A 259 20.51 -26.94 -7.92
N VAL A 260 20.63 -26.19 -6.81
CA VAL A 260 19.96 -24.90 -6.67
C VAL A 260 20.61 -23.89 -7.62
N PRO A 261 19.82 -23.16 -8.43
CA PRO A 261 20.34 -22.11 -9.31
C PRO A 261 21.06 -21.01 -8.53
N VAL A 262 22.20 -20.57 -9.05
CA VAL A 262 22.98 -19.45 -8.52
C VAL A 262 23.15 -18.39 -9.61
N ILE A 263 22.86 -17.14 -9.29
CA ILE A 263 23.15 -15.99 -10.15
C ILE A 263 24.25 -15.17 -9.47
N VAL A 264 25.37 -15.01 -10.16
CA VAL A 264 26.49 -14.17 -9.75
C VAL A 264 26.40 -12.83 -10.47
N ALA A 265 26.09 -11.79 -9.69
CA ALA A 265 26.16 -10.39 -10.06
C ALA A 265 27.60 -9.89 -9.95
N ASP A 266 28.30 -9.76 -11.06
CA ASP A 266 29.72 -9.40 -11.07
C ASP A 266 29.93 -7.96 -11.55
N ASP A 267 30.36 -7.07 -10.65
CA ASP A 267 30.70 -5.67 -10.99
C ASP A 267 32.20 -5.41 -10.98
N SER A 268 33.01 -6.47 -11.03
CA SER A 268 34.47 -6.36 -11.13
C SER A 268 34.89 -5.60 -12.39
N ILE A 269 35.98 -4.85 -12.27
CA ILE A 269 36.54 -4.04 -13.38
C ILE A 269 37.00 -4.97 -14.52
N GLU A 270 37.68 -6.06 -14.15
CA GLU A 270 38.13 -7.11 -15.06
C GLU A 270 37.56 -8.44 -14.58
N PRO A 271 36.38 -8.86 -15.10
CA PRO A 271 35.74 -10.06 -14.57
C PRO A 271 36.45 -11.37 -14.92
N GLU A 272 36.67 -12.24 -13.92
CA GLU A 272 37.05 -13.64 -14.16
C GLU A 272 35.83 -14.43 -14.64
N LYS A 273 35.96 -15.20 -15.72
CA LYS A 273 34.88 -16.03 -16.24
C LYS A 273 34.60 -17.22 -15.31
N ILE A 274 33.34 -17.39 -14.90
CA ILE A 274 32.87 -18.52 -14.10
C ILE A 274 32.18 -19.51 -15.03
N GLN A 275 32.67 -20.75 -15.07
CA GLN A 275 32.07 -21.85 -15.84
C GLN A 275 31.73 -22.99 -14.88
N GLU A 276 30.48 -23.03 -14.42
CA GLU A 276 29.99 -24.02 -13.47
C GLU A 276 28.52 -24.32 -13.78
N GLU A 277 28.10 -25.57 -13.59
CA GLU A 277 26.71 -25.98 -13.79
C GLU A 277 25.77 -25.25 -12.81
N ASN A 278 24.58 -24.87 -13.26
CA ASN A 278 23.58 -24.14 -12.47
C ASN A 278 24.10 -22.80 -11.90
N VAL A 279 25.19 -22.24 -12.45
CA VAL A 279 25.69 -20.89 -12.15
C VAL A 279 25.55 -20.02 -13.39
N GLN A 280 24.83 -18.91 -13.27
CA GLN A 280 24.77 -17.86 -14.28
C GLN A 280 25.59 -16.67 -13.79
N GLN A 281 26.53 -16.20 -14.61
CA GLN A 281 27.30 -14.99 -14.31
C GLN A 281 26.75 -13.83 -15.13
N TYR A 282 26.25 -12.81 -14.45
CA TYR A 282 25.82 -11.56 -15.06
C TYR A 282 26.87 -10.48 -14.81
N ILE A 283 27.54 -10.06 -15.88
CA ILE A 283 28.50 -8.96 -15.83
C ILE A 283 27.72 -7.64 -15.83
N MET A 284 27.83 -6.89 -14.73
CA MET A 284 27.13 -5.63 -14.59
C MET A 284 27.74 -4.57 -15.52
N PRO A 285 26.91 -3.80 -16.25
CA PRO A 285 27.43 -2.76 -17.12
C PRO A 285 28.16 -1.68 -16.30
N PRO A 286 29.29 -1.15 -16.79
CA PRO A 286 30.00 -0.08 -16.09
C PRO A 286 29.08 1.14 -15.90
N ALA A 287 29.15 1.80 -14.74
CA ALA A 287 28.27 2.92 -14.43
C ALA A 287 28.43 4.06 -15.46
N GLN A 288 27.40 4.32 -16.26
CA GLN A 288 27.42 5.37 -17.29
C GLN A 288 27.21 6.76 -16.67
N VAL A 289 28.29 7.50 -16.32
CA VAL A 289 28.27 8.99 -16.28
C VAL A 289 29.70 9.58 -16.38
N THR A 290 30.11 10.08 -17.55
CA THR A 290 31.35 10.88 -17.83
C THR A 290 32.74 10.20 -17.62
N PRO A 291 33.83 10.69 -18.28
CA PRO A 291 35.15 10.04 -18.27
C PRO A 291 35.79 9.87 -16.88
N ALA A 292 35.39 10.67 -15.89
CA ALA A 292 35.81 10.53 -14.48
C ALA A 292 35.11 9.39 -13.72
N ALA A 293 34.19 8.65 -14.37
CA ALA A 293 33.47 7.52 -13.79
C ALA A 293 33.90 6.14 -14.30
N ARG A 294 34.93 6.05 -15.14
CA ARG A 294 35.46 4.76 -15.65
C ARG A 294 36.02 3.83 -14.56
N SER A 295 36.10 4.27 -13.30
CA SER A 295 36.54 3.47 -12.14
C SER A 295 35.38 2.98 -11.26
N ARG A 296 34.14 2.90 -11.78
CA ARG A 296 32.94 2.67 -10.95
C ARG A 296 32.34 1.27 -11.16
N PRO A 297 32.05 0.52 -10.08
CA PRO A 297 31.32 -0.75 -10.16
C PRO A 297 29.93 -0.54 -10.78
N GLY A 298 29.56 -1.44 -11.69
CA GLY A 298 28.22 -1.51 -12.28
C GLY A 298 27.14 -1.89 -11.27
N GLN A 299 25.88 -1.64 -11.62
CA GLN A 299 24.74 -1.95 -10.74
C GLN A 299 23.83 -3.01 -11.37
N PHE A 300 23.28 -3.88 -10.52
CA PHE A 300 22.57 -5.09 -10.96
C PHE A 300 21.14 -4.76 -11.38
N HIS A 301 20.78 -5.09 -12.63
CA HIS A 301 19.50 -4.73 -13.25
C HIS A 301 18.61 -5.94 -13.57
N LEU A 302 18.88 -7.10 -12.97
CA LEU A 302 18.24 -8.39 -13.31
C LEU A 302 16.74 -8.48 -12.91
N LEU A 303 16.18 -7.40 -12.34
CA LEU A 303 14.76 -7.27 -11.97
C LEU A 303 14.04 -6.14 -12.75
N SER A 304 14.60 -5.70 -13.88
CA SER A 304 14.01 -4.67 -14.75
C SER A 304 12.90 -5.24 -15.65
N ARG A 305 11.89 -4.41 -15.98
CA ARG A 305 10.77 -4.78 -16.87
C ARG A 305 11.28 -5.23 -18.25
N PRO A 306 10.54 -6.10 -18.97
CA PRO A 306 10.86 -6.43 -20.36
C PRO A 306 10.83 -5.16 -21.21
N GLY A 307 11.89 -4.88 -21.98
CA GLY A 307 11.84 -3.93 -23.11
C GLY A 307 12.72 -2.67 -23.06
N GLN A 308 13.69 -2.55 -22.16
CA GLN A 308 14.57 -1.35 -22.11
C GLN A 308 16.05 -1.56 -22.46
N PHE A 309 16.45 -2.73 -22.98
CA PHE A 309 17.83 -2.98 -23.41
C PHE A 309 17.90 -3.68 -24.78
N PRO A 310 18.97 -3.45 -25.56
CA PRO A 310 19.12 -4.04 -26.89
C PRO A 310 19.14 -5.58 -26.84
N PRO A 311 18.70 -6.28 -27.91
CA PRO A 311 18.25 -7.69 -27.85
C PRO A 311 19.35 -8.75 -27.68
N ALA A 312 20.58 -8.39 -27.29
CA ALA A 312 21.75 -9.24 -27.53
C ALA A 312 22.32 -9.99 -26.31
N GLN A 313 21.82 -9.81 -25.08
CA GLN A 313 22.45 -10.42 -23.89
C GLN A 313 21.51 -10.97 -22.81
N VAL A 314 20.23 -11.18 -23.11
CA VAL A 314 19.30 -11.79 -22.15
C VAL A 314 18.61 -12.96 -22.84
N THR A 315 19.10 -14.17 -22.60
CA THR A 315 18.46 -15.41 -23.01
C THR A 315 17.14 -15.59 -22.23
N PRO A 316 16.15 -16.34 -22.76
CA PRO A 316 14.89 -16.60 -22.04
C PRO A 316 15.06 -17.28 -20.67
N ALA A 317 16.24 -17.87 -20.39
CA ALA A 317 16.61 -18.48 -19.13
C ALA A 317 17.14 -17.48 -18.07
N ASP A 318 17.38 -16.22 -18.44
CA ASP A 318 17.85 -15.13 -17.56
C ASP A 318 16.72 -14.42 -16.79
N ARG A 319 15.49 -14.95 -16.85
CA ARG A 319 14.35 -14.39 -16.13
C ARG A 319 14.22 -15.08 -14.78
N SER A 320 14.36 -14.33 -13.68
CA SER A 320 13.81 -14.75 -12.39
C SER A 320 12.34 -15.12 -12.61
N ARG A 321 11.98 -16.36 -12.30
CA ARG A 321 10.60 -16.82 -12.49
C ARG A 321 9.77 -16.16 -11.41
N PRO A 322 8.71 -15.43 -11.76
CA PRO A 322 7.81 -14.90 -10.74
C PRO A 322 7.26 -16.06 -9.88
N GLY A 323 7.08 -15.82 -8.58
CA GLY A 323 6.70 -16.84 -7.60
C GLY A 323 7.88 -17.54 -6.90
N GLN A 324 9.11 -17.45 -7.43
CA GLN A 324 10.29 -17.95 -6.73
C GLN A 324 10.71 -17.01 -5.58
N PHE A 325 11.57 -17.54 -4.72
CA PHE A 325 12.29 -16.79 -3.71
C PHE A 325 13.73 -16.56 -4.15
N HIS A 326 14.25 -15.36 -3.87
CA HIS A 326 15.66 -15.07 -3.98
C HIS A 326 16.29 -15.14 -2.61
N LEU A 327 17.29 -15.99 -2.43
CA LEU A 327 18.23 -15.82 -1.32
C LEU A 327 19.16 -14.69 -1.75
N LEU A 328 18.78 -13.47 -1.39
CA LEU A 328 19.51 -12.28 -1.76
C LEU A 328 20.67 -12.10 -0.78
N ARG A 329 21.84 -12.01 -1.38
CA ARG A 329 23.05 -11.49 -0.77
C ARG A 329 23.28 -10.21 -1.58
N ASP A 330 23.25 -9.10 -0.87
CA ASP A 330 22.96 -7.75 -1.34
C ASP A 330 23.65 -7.35 -2.65
N MET A 331 23.03 -6.41 -3.36
CA MET A 331 23.45 -5.96 -4.69
C MET A 331 24.29 -4.67 -4.61
N GLU A 332 24.96 -4.46 -3.48
CA GLU A 332 25.84 -3.32 -3.18
C GLU A 332 27.32 -3.50 -3.60
N PRO A 333 27.98 -2.47 -4.18
CA PRO A 333 29.44 -2.37 -4.22
C PRO A 333 30.04 -2.26 -2.81
N PRO A 334 31.37 -2.34 -2.63
CA PRO A 334 32.06 -3.32 -1.78
C PRO A 334 31.99 -3.11 -0.26
N LYS A 335 31.01 -2.40 0.29
CA LYS A 335 30.86 -2.29 1.75
C LYS A 335 30.33 -3.58 2.36
N ASP A 336 29.40 -4.23 1.68
CA ASP A 336 28.83 -5.49 2.15
C ASP A 336 29.43 -6.70 1.45
N LYS A 337 29.55 -7.78 2.22
CA LYS A 337 30.45 -8.89 1.92
C LYS A 337 29.70 -10.14 1.50
N ASP A 338 28.89 -10.00 0.47
CA ASP A 338 28.02 -11.09 0.06
C ASP A 338 28.77 -12.30 -0.50
N ASP A 339 29.93 -12.12 -1.12
CA ASP A 339 30.75 -13.21 -1.63
C ASP A 339 31.60 -13.94 -0.57
N ASP A 340 31.61 -13.48 0.70
CA ASP A 340 32.44 -14.07 1.75
C ASP A 340 31.70 -14.85 2.83
N PHE A 341 30.38 -15.06 2.73
CA PHE A 341 29.75 -16.09 3.56
C PHE A 341 30.13 -17.50 3.12
N VAL A 342 29.88 -18.47 3.99
CA VAL A 342 30.11 -19.90 3.77
C VAL A 342 28.89 -20.66 4.23
N PHE A 343 28.34 -21.51 3.37
CA PHE A 343 27.29 -22.43 3.78
C PHE A 343 27.87 -23.48 4.72
N THR A 344 27.20 -23.72 5.84
CA THR A 344 27.53 -24.75 6.82
C THR A 344 26.37 -25.73 6.95
N GLU A 345 26.53 -26.74 7.80
CA GLU A 345 25.47 -27.69 8.11
C GLU A 345 24.21 -27.00 8.69
N ASP A 346 24.37 -25.82 9.30
CA ASP A 346 23.29 -25.03 9.89
C ASP A 346 22.63 -24.05 8.91
N THR A 347 23.17 -23.89 7.68
CA THR A 347 22.60 -23.01 6.66
C THR A 347 21.45 -23.70 5.92
N LYS A 348 20.30 -23.85 6.59
CA LYS A 348 19.11 -24.54 6.06
C LYS A 348 18.11 -23.59 5.39
N ILE A 349 18.14 -23.47 4.07
CA ILE A 349 17.21 -22.64 3.28
C ILE A 349 15.75 -23.09 3.46
N GLU A 350 15.51 -24.38 3.66
CA GLU A 350 14.18 -24.97 3.87
C GLU A 350 13.45 -24.34 5.06
N LYS A 351 14.18 -23.97 6.11
CA LYS A 351 13.59 -23.31 7.28
C LYS A 351 13.02 -21.94 6.92
N PHE A 352 13.72 -21.16 6.11
CA PHE A 352 13.18 -19.90 5.59
C PHE A 352 11.94 -20.13 4.74
N LEU A 353 11.97 -21.12 3.84
CA LEU A 353 10.81 -21.46 3.01
C LEU A 353 9.59 -21.83 3.85
N ASN A 354 9.75 -22.69 4.85
CA ASN A 354 8.66 -23.13 5.72
C ASN A 354 7.99 -21.93 6.43
N VAL A 355 8.78 -20.97 6.91
CA VAL A 355 8.26 -19.74 7.54
C VAL A 355 7.48 -18.91 6.52
N MET A 356 8.06 -18.66 5.33
CA MET A 356 7.42 -17.82 4.31
C MET A 356 6.19 -18.48 3.65
N GLU A 357 6.14 -19.80 3.58
CA GLU A 357 4.97 -20.54 3.11
C GLU A 357 3.85 -20.55 4.17
N ALA A 358 4.19 -20.67 5.45
CA ALA A 358 3.23 -20.62 6.55
C ALA A 358 2.70 -19.21 6.83
N VAL A 359 3.44 -18.17 6.45
CA VAL A 359 3.05 -16.76 6.59
C VAL A 359 3.05 -16.10 5.20
N PRO A 360 1.96 -16.23 4.41
CA PRO A 360 1.91 -15.74 3.03
C PRO A 360 2.13 -14.22 2.88
N GLU A 361 1.81 -13.46 3.92
CA GLU A 361 2.03 -12.00 3.98
C GLU A 361 3.51 -11.62 4.20
N LEU A 362 4.37 -12.57 4.57
CA LEU A 362 5.79 -12.31 4.80
C LEU A 362 6.53 -12.20 3.45
N ASP A 363 7.23 -11.08 3.27
CA ASP A 363 7.97 -10.78 2.04
C ASP A 363 9.45 -11.11 2.14
N VAL A 364 10.02 -10.97 3.34
CA VAL A 364 11.45 -11.14 3.62
C VAL A 364 11.67 -11.86 4.94
N VAL A 365 12.56 -12.85 4.96
CA VAL A 365 13.05 -13.49 6.18
C VAL A 365 14.58 -13.53 6.20
N GLY A 366 15.19 -12.93 7.23
CA GLY A 366 16.63 -12.90 7.44
C GLY A 366 17.12 -13.91 8.46
N GLY A 367 18.39 -14.31 8.35
CA GLY A 367 19.05 -15.20 9.31
C GLY A 367 20.21 -14.54 10.05
N SER A 368 20.93 -15.37 10.80
CA SER A 368 22.12 -14.99 11.55
C SER A 368 23.40 -15.14 10.72
N VAL A 369 24.42 -14.33 11.00
CA VAL A 369 25.78 -14.49 10.44
C VAL A 369 26.72 -14.84 11.58
N GLN A 370 27.33 -16.02 11.53
CA GLN A 370 28.13 -16.60 12.61
C GLN A 370 27.38 -16.57 13.97
N GLY A 371 26.08 -16.89 13.96
CA GLY A 371 25.22 -16.89 15.14
C GLY A 371 24.74 -15.52 15.63
N ASN A 372 25.21 -14.42 15.02
CA ASN A 372 24.76 -13.06 15.37
C ASN A 372 23.62 -12.61 14.45
N GLN A 373 22.56 -12.07 15.04
CA GLN A 373 21.47 -11.45 14.28
C GLN A 373 21.71 -9.96 14.11
N PHE A 374 21.35 -9.44 12.95
CA PHE A 374 21.60 -8.06 12.54
C PHE A 374 20.32 -7.49 11.91
N PHE A 375 19.30 -7.28 12.74
CA PHE A 375 18.04 -6.68 12.31
C PHE A 375 17.86 -5.27 12.89
N PHE A 376 16.90 -4.53 12.37
CA PHE A 376 16.56 -3.20 12.85
C PHE A 376 15.08 -2.89 12.69
N SER A 377 14.58 -1.97 13.50
CA SER A 377 13.27 -1.34 13.31
C SER A 377 13.42 0.08 12.77
N LEU A 378 12.36 0.55 12.13
CA LEU A 378 12.19 1.88 11.58
C LEU A 378 10.98 2.52 12.29
N GLU A 379 11.23 3.59 13.02
CA GLU A 379 10.19 4.44 13.61
C GLU A 379 10.05 5.66 12.70
N TYR A 380 8.95 5.73 11.95
CA TYR A 380 8.68 6.79 10.98
C TYR A 380 7.47 7.62 11.40
N ASP A 381 7.65 8.93 11.42
CA ASP A 381 6.58 9.92 11.57
C ASP A 381 6.54 10.74 10.28
N GLU A 382 5.40 10.73 9.57
CA GLU A 382 5.22 11.46 8.31
C GLU A 382 5.34 12.98 8.50
N GLY A 383 5.05 13.48 9.71
CA GLY A 383 5.08 14.91 10.02
C GLY A 383 4.12 15.73 9.17
N VAL A 384 4.45 17.01 8.96
CA VAL A 384 3.71 17.88 8.03
C VAL A 384 4.30 17.81 6.63
N PRO A 385 3.47 17.86 5.57
CA PRO A 385 3.93 17.66 4.18
C PRO A 385 5.09 18.55 3.75
N ASP A 386 5.06 19.83 4.12
CA ASP A 386 6.05 20.83 3.69
C ASP A 386 7.40 20.69 4.42
N ASP A 387 7.39 20.29 5.69
CA ASP A 387 8.61 20.12 6.52
C ASP A 387 9.27 18.76 6.22
N GLY A 388 8.44 17.72 6.07
CA GLY A 388 8.85 16.34 5.86
C GLY A 388 8.88 15.52 7.15
N GLY A 389 9.00 14.21 6.99
CA GLY A 389 8.93 13.24 8.08
C GLY A 389 10.25 13.03 8.84
N CYS A 390 10.16 12.37 9.99
CA CYS A 390 11.27 12.04 10.86
C CYS A 390 11.43 10.53 10.90
N LEU A 391 12.66 10.04 10.71
CA LEU A 391 12.94 8.61 10.70
C LEU A 391 14.00 8.25 11.74
N TYR A 392 13.71 7.26 12.59
CA TYR A 392 14.69 6.65 13.48
C TYR A 392 14.89 5.18 13.10
N ARG A 393 16.11 4.85 12.67
CA ARG A 393 16.54 3.46 12.47
C ARG A 393 17.22 2.97 13.74
N LYS A 394 16.53 2.10 14.48
CA LYS A 394 17.01 1.50 15.72
C LYS A 394 17.64 0.14 15.45
N SER A 395 18.96 0.03 15.60
CA SER A 395 19.65 -1.26 15.51
C SER A 395 19.15 -2.22 16.59
N MET A 396 18.99 -3.50 16.25
CA MET A 396 18.40 -4.52 17.12
C MET A 396 16.97 -4.21 17.59
N GLY A 397 16.29 -3.24 16.96
CA GLY A 397 14.86 -3.00 17.17
C GLY A 397 14.03 -4.10 16.51
N SER A 398 13.03 -4.61 17.23
CA SER A 398 12.12 -5.66 16.77
C SER A 398 10.74 -5.49 17.40
N PHE A 399 9.78 -6.26 16.90
CA PHE A 399 8.39 -6.25 17.35
C PHE A 399 8.00 -7.61 17.94
N GLN A 400 6.75 -8.05 17.72
CA GLN A 400 6.28 -9.36 18.15
C GLN A 400 6.91 -10.51 17.35
N THR A 401 6.89 -11.71 17.94
CA THR A 401 7.26 -12.95 17.25
C THR A 401 6.18 -13.39 16.27
N LEU A 402 6.59 -14.18 15.27
CA LEU A 402 5.66 -14.80 14.33
C LEU A 402 4.88 -15.94 15.01
N GLN A 403 3.57 -15.99 14.75
CA GLN A 403 2.72 -17.04 15.28
C GLN A 403 3.19 -18.42 14.75
N GLY A 404 3.44 -19.37 15.65
CA GLY A 404 3.96 -20.70 15.31
C GLY A 404 5.48 -20.76 15.06
N TYR A 405 6.17 -19.63 15.04
CA TYR A 405 7.62 -19.54 14.80
C TYR A 405 8.28 -18.61 15.84
N PRO A 406 8.38 -19.02 17.12
CA PRO A 406 8.88 -18.17 18.20
C PRO A 406 10.34 -17.74 18.04
N GLN A 407 11.12 -18.46 17.23
CA GLN A 407 12.49 -18.12 16.88
C GLN A 407 12.61 -17.01 15.84
N CYS A 408 11.48 -16.57 15.26
CA CYS A 408 11.40 -15.53 14.25
C CYS A 408 10.66 -14.31 14.80
N THR A 409 11.31 -13.15 14.74
CA THR A 409 10.74 -11.88 15.23
C THR A 409 10.54 -10.90 14.08
N LEU A 410 9.41 -10.20 14.08
CA LEU A 410 9.16 -9.13 13.12
C LEU A 410 10.15 -7.97 13.31
N ALA A 411 10.59 -7.42 12.19
CA ALA A 411 11.50 -6.28 12.11
C ALA A 411 11.14 -5.43 10.89
N ASN A 412 11.85 -4.32 10.65
CA ASN A 412 11.71 -3.56 9.41
C ASN A 412 12.85 -3.81 8.43
N GLY A 413 13.98 -4.33 8.89
CA GLY A 413 15.05 -4.78 8.02
C GLY A 413 16.00 -5.77 8.67
N VAL A 414 16.70 -6.53 7.83
CA VAL A 414 17.62 -7.60 8.19
C VAL A 414 18.95 -7.42 7.45
N VAL A 415 19.99 -8.12 7.86
CA VAL A 415 21.27 -8.17 7.14
C VAL A 415 21.17 -8.98 5.86
N ASN A 416 22.20 -8.86 5.02
CA ASN A 416 22.37 -9.35 3.66
C ASN A 416 22.45 -10.90 3.54
N PHE A 417 21.86 -11.61 4.48
CA PHE A 417 21.58 -13.04 4.42
C PHE A 417 20.08 -13.24 4.67
N PHE A 418 19.30 -13.15 3.60
CA PHE A 418 17.85 -13.24 3.69
C PHE A 418 17.23 -13.88 2.44
N LEU A 419 16.06 -14.50 2.64
CA LEU A 419 15.19 -15.00 1.59
C LEU A 419 14.06 -13.99 1.35
N ALA A 420 13.79 -13.64 0.10
CA ALA A 420 12.72 -12.70 -0.24
C ALA A 420 11.88 -13.18 -1.43
N ARG A 421 10.60 -12.82 -1.45
CA ARG A 421 9.71 -13.08 -2.59
C ARG A 421 10.12 -12.23 -3.79
N THR A 422 10.17 -12.85 -4.97
CA THR A 422 10.58 -12.15 -6.21
C THR A 422 9.71 -10.93 -6.52
N ASP A 423 8.39 -11.03 -6.34
CA ASP A 423 7.47 -9.93 -6.64
C ASP A 423 7.60 -8.77 -5.64
N SER A 424 7.92 -9.05 -4.38
CA SER A 424 8.18 -8.04 -3.35
C SER A 424 9.48 -7.28 -3.62
N VAL A 425 10.55 -7.98 -4.03
CA VAL A 425 11.80 -7.35 -4.49
C VAL A 425 11.62 -6.58 -5.81
N GLN A 426 10.62 -6.91 -6.64
CA GLN A 426 10.32 -6.13 -7.85
C GLN A 426 9.54 -4.84 -7.55
N LYS A 427 8.74 -4.81 -6.47
CA LYS A 427 7.96 -3.65 -6.01
C LYS A 427 8.85 -2.60 -5.34
N SER A 428 9.73 -3.03 -4.43
CA SER A 428 10.74 -2.17 -3.80
C SER A 428 12.09 -2.45 -4.45
N ARG A 429 12.65 -1.47 -5.17
CA ARG A 429 13.91 -1.65 -5.92
C ARG A 429 15.04 -0.88 -5.25
N PHE A 430 16.25 -1.41 -5.33
CA PHE A 430 17.43 -0.64 -4.97
C PHE A 430 17.53 0.61 -5.84
N ASP A 431 17.74 1.76 -5.21
CA ASP A 431 17.86 3.03 -5.91
C ASP A 431 19.17 3.06 -6.72
N PRO A 432 19.11 3.28 -8.04
CA PRO A 432 20.31 3.24 -8.85
C PRO A 432 21.31 4.36 -8.55
N LEU A 433 20.88 5.42 -7.86
CA LEU A 433 21.75 6.53 -7.47
C LEU A 433 22.53 6.22 -6.19
N LEU A 434 22.06 5.27 -5.37
CA LEU A 434 22.76 4.84 -4.18
C LEU A 434 23.71 3.71 -4.54
N LYS A 435 25.01 3.99 -4.37
CA LYS A 435 26.10 3.04 -4.67
C LYS A 435 26.17 1.95 -3.58
N ARG A 436 27.06 2.10 -2.60
CA ARG A 436 27.37 1.12 -1.53
C ARG A 436 26.71 1.44 -0.17
N VAL A 437 25.54 2.07 -0.22
CA VAL A 437 24.85 2.61 0.98
C VAL A 437 23.32 2.48 0.86
N ALA A 438 22.86 1.53 0.06
CA ALA A 438 21.46 1.33 -0.33
C ALA A 438 20.72 0.27 0.51
N HIS A 439 21.40 -0.59 1.26
CA HIS A 439 20.81 -1.72 2.00
C HIS A 439 19.69 -1.27 2.93
N SER A 440 19.99 -0.32 3.84
CA SER A 440 18.94 0.24 4.70
C SER A 440 17.88 1.00 3.91
N GLU A 441 18.24 1.65 2.80
CA GLU A 441 17.27 2.40 1.98
C GLU A 441 16.24 1.47 1.36
N TRP A 442 16.64 0.27 0.91
CA TRP A 442 15.70 -0.68 0.31
C TRP A 442 14.56 -1.04 1.27
N PHE A 443 14.89 -1.23 2.56
CA PHE A 443 13.90 -1.44 3.62
C PHE A 443 13.13 -0.17 3.98
N MET A 444 13.73 1.02 3.87
CA MET A 444 13.03 2.30 4.08
C MET A 444 12.00 2.57 2.98
N ASP A 445 12.36 2.35 1.72
CA ASP A 445 11.44 2.44 0.58
C ASP A 445 10.33 1.39 0.65
N GLY A 446 10.63 0.23 1.24
CA GLY A 446 9.66 -0.83 1.50
C GLY A 446 8.79 -0.61 2.74
N LEU A 447 9.01 0.45 3.53
CA LEU A 447 8.24 0.67 4.75
C LEU A 447 6.74 0.85 4.42
N GLY A 448 5.90 0.09 5.11
CA GLY A 448 4.45 0.05 4.86
C GLY A 448 4.04 -0.83 3.66
N SER A 449 4.98 -1.42 2.93
CA SER A 449 4.72 -2.35 1.81
C SER A 449 5.37 -3.72 1.97
N LEU A 450 6.49 -3.82 2.71
CA LEU A 450 7.20 -5.07 2.99
C LEU A 450 6.94 -5.53 4.42
N MET A 451 6.60 -6.80 4.59
CA MET A 451 6.62 -7.49 5.86
C MET A 451 7.95 -8.26 6.02
N VAL A 452 8.69 -7.99 7.10
CA VAL A 452 10.05 -8.51 7.31
C VAL A 452 10.17 -9.23 8.66
N ALA A 453 10.85 -10.37 8.68
CA ALA A 453 11.18 -11.10 9.90
C ALA A 453 12.66 -11.48 9.96
N SER A 454 13.18 -11.66 11.17
CA SER A 454 14.51 -12.22 11.44
C SER A 454 14.39 -13.49 12.26
N CYS A 455 14.93 -14.60 11.77
CA CYS A 455 14.94 -15.89 12.45
C CYS A 455 16.34 -16.21 13.00
N SER A 456 16.44 -16.76 14.20
CA SER A 456 17.73 -17.05 14.84
C SER A 456 18.30 -18.43 14.48
N ASP A 457 17.45 -19.35 14.01
CA ASP A 457 17.75 -20.77 13.81
C ASP A 457 18.21 -21.15 12.40
N VAL A 458 18.46 -20.15 11.55
CA VAL A 458 19.16 -20.27 10.27
C VAL A 458 20.37 -19.37 10.33
N THR A 459 21.56 -19.95 10.22
CA THR A 459 22.82 -19.21 10.32
C THR A 459 23.72 -19.52 9.13
N ILE A 460 24.48 -18.51 8.71
CA ILE A 460 25.51 -18.65 7.69
C ILE A 460 26.90 -18.35 8.27
N GLY A 461 27.90 -19.11 7.84
CA GLY A 461 29.30 -18.87 8.21
C GLY A 461 29.87 -17.65 7.48
N HIS A 462 31.02 -17.17 7.90
CA HIS A 462 31.72 -16.06 7.25
C HIS A 462 33.21 -16.38 7.15
N GLN A 463 33.81 -16.11 5.99
CA GLN A 463 35.23 -16.38 5.72
C GLN A 463 36.13 -15.40 6.49
N PRO A 464 37.35 -15.81 6.90
CA PRO A 464 38.30 -14.89 7.49
C PRO A 464 38.63 -13.73 6.54
N ARG A 465 38.81 -12.52 7.10
CA ARG A 465 39.16 -11.34 6.30
C ARG A 465 40.58 -11.48 5.75
N LYS A 466 40.72 -11.60 4.44
CA LYS A 466 42.00 -11.46 3.73
C LYS A 466 42.18 -10.01 3.29
N LYS A 467 43.40 -9.48 3.42
CA LYS A 467 43.73 -8.12 2.92
C LYS A 467 43.76 -8.15 1.39
N ASN A 468 42.90 -7.36 0.76
CA ASN A 468 42.99 -7.03 -0.67
C ASN A 468 43.09 -5.51 -0.77
N ALA A 469 44.30 -5.01 -1.03
CA ALA A 469 44.60 -3.57 -1.02
C ALA A 469 43.86 -2.81 -2.13
N GLU A 470 43.57 -3.45 -3.25
CA GLU A 470 42.81 -2.85 -4.35
C GLU A 470 41.34 -2.72 -3.97
N TYR A 471 40.73 -3.81 -3.49
CA TYR A 471 39.35 -3.85 -3.01
C TYR A 471 39.09 -2.87 -1.86
N GLU A 472 40.01 -2.74 -0.91
CA GLU A 472 39.85 -1.84 0.25
C GLU A 472 39.71 -0.36 -0.17
N LYS A 473 40.32 0.07 -1.29
CA LYS A 473 40.16 1.43 -1.84
C LYS A 473 38.71 1.75 -2.19
N TYR A 474 37.98 0.75 -2.70
CA TYR A 474 36.57 0.90 -3.08
C TYR A 474 35.64 0.72 -1.87
N ARG A 475 36.01 -0.15 -0.92
CA ARG A 475 35.24 -0.45 0.30
C ARG A 475 35.20 0.74 1.24
N ARG A 476 36.34 1.42 1.40
CA ARG A 476 36.53 2.58 2.28
C ARG A 476 37.23 3.69 1.49
N PRO A 477 36.53 4.39 0.59
CA PRO A 477 37.16 5.52 -0.05
C PRO A 477 37.37 6.64 0.96
N THR A 478 38.29 7.51 0.63
CA THR A 478 38.63 8.71 1.39
C THR A 478 37.56 9.80 1.27
N ASP A 479 36.71 9.74 0.23
CA ASP A 479 35.64 10.70 -0.02
C ASP A 479 34.30 10.24 0.60
N LEU A 480 33.67 11.14 1.37
CA LEU A 480 32.36 10.93 2.00
C LEU A 480 31.18 11.36 1.10
N SER A 481 31.43 11.73 -0.16
CA SER A 481 30.41 12.19 -1.11
C SER A 481 29.22 11.26 -1.23
N ASP A 482 29.41 9.94 -1.24
CA ASP A 482 28.31 8.97 -1.32
C ASP A 482 27.41 9.02 -0.07
N ALA A 483 28.00 9.22 1.11
CA ALA A 483 27.24 9.34 2.36
C ALA A 483 26.48 10.67 2.42
N VAL A 484 27.08 11.76 1.96
CA VAL A 484 26.42 13.07 1.85
C VAL A 484 25.28 13.00 0.83
N PHE A 485 25.54 12.45 -0.35
CA PHE A 485 24.55 12.28 -1.41
C PHE A 485 23.36 11.42 -0.95
N LYS A 486 23.60 10.35 -0.19
CA LYS A 486 22.54 9.56 0.44
C LYS A 486 21.58 10.42 1.26
N TYR A 487 22.11 11.31 2.11
CA TYR A 487 21.27 12.23 2.89
C TYR A 487 20.50 13.22 2.02
N GLN A 488 21.12 13.75 0.97
CA GLN A 488 20.44 14.62 0.00
C GLN A 488 19.31 13.89 -0.71
N LEU A 489 19.51 12.61 -1.04
CA LEU A 489 18.49 11.78 -1.66
C LEU A 489 17.32 11.54 -0.70
N HIS A 490 17.58 11.14 0.55
CA HIS A 490 16.52 10.95 1.55
C HIS A 490 15.68 12.22 1.80
N PHE A 491 16.33 13.40 1.79
CA PHE A 491 15.63 14.68 1.92
C PHE A 491 14.54 14.86 0.86
N PHE A 492 14.85 14.45 -0.37
CA PHE A 492 13.98 14.65 -1.53
C PHE A 492 13.04 13.46 -1.76
N LYS A 493 13.62 12.26 -1.93
CA LYS A 493 12.93 11.04 -2.35
C LYS A 493 11.94 10.54 -1.29
N ASN A 494 12.39 10.45 -0.03
CA ASN A 494 11.57 9.94 1.07
C ASN A 494 10.81 11.06 1.81
N ASN A 495 10.89 12.31 1.31
CA ASN A 495 10.34 13.51 1.94
C ASN A 495 10.73 13.62 3.44
N LEU A 496 11.99 13.33 3.79
CA LEU A 496 12.45 13.36 5.17
C LEU A 496 13.04 14.72 5.55
N LYS A 497 12.76 15.13 6.79
CA LYS A 497 13.37 16.27 7.49
C LYS A 497 14.67 15.86 8.17
N CYS A 498 14.64 14.74 8.88
CA CYS A 498 15.78 14.24 9.65
C CYS A 498 15.78 12.72 9.76
N ILE A 499 16.98 12.18 9.98
CA ILE A 499 17.20 10.75 10.19
C ILE A 499 18.15 10.51 11.35
N LYS A 500 17.83 9.56 12.20
CA LYS A 500 18.71 9.08 13.26
C LYS A 500 19.06 7.61 13.03
N PHE A 501 20.33 7.29 13.21
CA PHE A 501 20.84 5.92 13.24
C PHE A 501 21.27 5.62 14.68
N GLY A 502 20.62 4.66 15.31
CA GLY A 502 20.92 4.20 16.68
C GLY A 502 21.26 2.74 16.74
#